data_AF-A0A0C2FNF0-F1
#
_entry.id   AF-A0A0C2FNF0-F1
#
_cell.length_a   1.000
_cell.length_b   1.000
_cell.length_c   1.000
_cell.angle_alpha   90.00
_cell.angle_beta   90.00
_cell.angle_gamma   90.00
#
_symmetry.space_group_name_H-M   'P 1'
#
loop_
_entity.id
_entity.type
_entity.pdbx_description
1 polymer ?
#
loop_
_entity_poly.entity_id
_entity_poly.type
_entity_poly.pdbx_seq_one_letter_code
_entity_poly.pdbx_strand_id
1 'polypeptide(L)'
;ALSLGDYSTALMASLRLNDTPLIQQTMESTGLEQVALMVKALPVSYAEKLLKWIADGKVVANSTHVHFYMIWLGHILNEHGMRLKGRTDVAILTGIQQIVAHHSQLISKLADQNKFGLRYLLAARKLKRNQKPEAMEC
;
A
#
# COMPACT_ATOMS: atom_id res chain seq x y z
N ALA A 1 11.05 18.61 14.44
CA ALA A 1 9.66 18.13 14.27
C ALA A 1 9.59 16.61 14.42
N LEU A 2 10.23 15.83 13.53
CA LEU A 2 10.33 14.36 13.67
C LEU A 2 10.92 13.90 15.01
N SER A 3 12.00 14.54 15.47
CA SER A 3 12.62 14.27 16.79
C SER A 3 11.76 14.67 18.00
N LEU A 4 10.70 15.45 17.78
CA LEU A 4 9.79 15.96 18.82
C LEU A 4 8.44 15.23 18.81
N GLY A 5 8.27 14.21 17.96
CA GLY A 5 7.00 13.47 17.81
C GLY A 5 5.89 14.26 17.10
N ASP A 6 6.20 15.44 16.55
CA ASP A 6 5.24 16.26 15.79
C ASP A 6 5.31 15.91 14.30
N TYR A 7 4.71 14.76 13.97
CA TYR A 7 4.72 14.19 12.63
C TYR A 7 3.85 14.97 11.64
N SER A 8 2.76 15.62 12.08
CA SER A 8 1.87 16.39 11.20
C SER A 8 2.56 17.65 10.69
N THR A 9 3.28 18.38 11.56
CA THR A 9 4.08 19.53 11.15
C THR A 9 5.24 19.11 10.24
N ALA A 10 5.91 18.00 10.55
CA ALA A 10 6.97 17.47 9.69
C ALA A 10 6.45 17.12 8.30
N LEU A 11 5.28 16.46 8.21
CA LEU A 11 4.70 16.04 6.94
C LEU A 11 4.23 17.25 6.11
N MET A 12 3.62 18.24 6.75
CA MET A 12 3.27 19.48 6.07
C MET A 12 4.51 20.21 5.56
N ALA A 13 5.60 20.25 6.34
CA ALA A 13 6.85 20.86 5.92
C ALA A 13 7.48 20.14 4.72
N SER A 14 7.55 18.81 4.72
CA SER A 14 8.07 18.05 3.58
C SER A 14 7.22 18.23 2.32
N LEU A 15 5.89 18.25 2.45
CA LEU A 15 4.95 18.55 1.36
C LEU A 15 5.08 19.98 0.82
N ARG A 16 5.50 20.96 1.64
CA ARG A 16 5.80 22.33 1.17
C ARG A 16 7.08 22.40 0.36
N LEU A 17 8.10 21.65 0.77
CA LEU A 17 9.37 21.55 0.05
C LEU A 17 9.24 20.75 -1.25
N ASN A 18 8.17 19.95 -1.37
CA ASN A 18 7.95 19.04 -2.51
C ASN A 18 9.12 18.06 -2.71
N ASP A 19 9.78 17.71 -1.61
CA ASP A 19 10.95 16.84 -1.59
C ASP A 19 10.49 15.40 -1.30
N THR A 20 10.58 14.56 -2.33
CA THR A 20 10.09 13.17 -2.29
C THR A 20 10.76 12.32 -1.22
N PRO A 21 12.10 12.27 -1.12
CA PRO A 21 12.80 11.65 0.00
C PRO A 21 12.28 12.08 1.39
N LEU A 22 12.08 13.38 1.61
CA LEU A 22 11.61 13.89 2.90
C LEU A 22 10.14 13.51 3.18
N ILE A 23 9.29 13.51 2.16
CA ILE A 23 7.90 13.05 2.27
C ILE A 23 7.89 11.57 2.65
N GLN A 24 8.64 10.75 1.91
CA GLN A 24 8.74 9.31 2.19
C GLN A 24 9.26 9.05 3.60
N GLN A 25 10.38 9.65 3.98
CA GLN A 25 10.98 9.49 5.31
C GLN A 25 9.99 9.87 6.41
N THR A 26 9.27 10.97 6.25
CA THR A 26 8.31 11.44 7.26
C THR A 26 7.11 10.51 7.37
N MET A 27 6.59 10.03 6.24
CA MET A 27 5.53 9.03 6.24
C MET A 27 6.00 7.75 6.92
N GLU A 28 7.08 7.13 6.44
CA GLU A 28 7.57 5.83 6.95
C GLU A 28 8.05 5.86 8.41
N SER A 29 8.46 7.03 8.90
CA SER A 29 8.78 7.23 10.33
C SER A 29 7.54 7.32 11.22
N THR A 30 6.35 7.52 10.64
CA THR A 30 5.08 7.59 11.36
C THR A 30 4.56 6.18 11.65
N GLY A 31 4.34 5.87 12.93
CA GLY A 31 3.70 4.60 13.32
C GLY A 31 2.26 4.49 12.81
N LEU A 32 1.84 3.27 12.42
CA LEU A 32 0.51 3.00 11.86
C LEU A 32 -0.64 3.53 12.72
N GLU A 33 -0.55 3.40 14.05
CA GLU A 33 -1.55 3.89 15.01
C GLU A 33 -1.77 5.41 14.95
N GLN A 34 -0.76 6.17 14.51
CA GLN A 34 -0.80 7.63 14.48
C GLN A 34 -1.29 8.18 13.14
N VAL A 35 -1.32 7.35 12.10
CA VAL A 35 -1.72 7.75 10.73
C VAL A 35 -3.12 8.38 10.73
N ALA A 36 -4.08 7.75 11.39
CA ALA A 36 -5.45 8.25 11.45
C ALA A 36 -5.54 9.64 12.11
N LEU A 37 -4.80 9.86 13.20
CA LEU A 37 -4.77 11.14 13.91
C LEU A 37 -4.10 12.23 13.06
N MET A 38 -2.99 11.89 12.39
CA MET A 38 -2.29 12.81 11.50
C MET A 38 -3.13 13.23 10.32
N VAL A 39 -3.79 12.28 9.65
CA VAL A 39 -4.65 12.57 8.51
C VAL A 39 -5.78 13.51 8.92
N LYS A 40 -6.39 13.32 10.10
CA LYS A 40 -7.40 14.22 10.65
C LYS A 40 -6.87 15.63 10.90
N ALA A 41 -5.63 15.75 11.39
CA ALA A 41 -5.00 17.04 11.63
C ALA A 41 -4.54 17.75 10.35
N LEU A 42 -4.44 17.03 9.22
CA LEU A 42 -4.00 17.61 7.94
C LEU A 42 -5.09 18.50 7.33
N PRO A 43 -4.76 19.74 6.92
CA PRO A 43 -5.66 20.54 6.09
C PRO A 43 -5.88 19.88 4.72
N VAL A 44 -7.06 20.08 4.12
CA VAL A 44 -7.45 19.44 2.84
C VAL A 44 -6.46 19.70 1.72
N SER A 45 -5.89 20.91 1.64
CA SER A 45 -4.90 21.26 0.62
C SER A 45 -3.62 20.43 0.74
N TYR A 46 -3.23 20.03 1.95
CA TYR A 46 -2.10 19.13 2.17
C TYR A 46 -2.47 17.67 1.92
N ALA A 47 -3.70 17.26 2.27
CA ALA A 47 -4.21 15.94 1.92
C ALA A 47 -4.21 15.74 0.40
N GLU A 48 -4.64 16.75 -0.37
CA GLU A 48 -4.60 16.72 -1.83
C GLU A 48 -3.18 16.65 -2.39
N LYS A 49 -2.24 17.44 -1.85
CA LYS A 49 -0.81 17.36 -2.21
C LYS A 49 -0.23 15.98 -1.94
N LEU A 50 -0.60 15.37 -0.81
CA LEU A 50 -0.16 14.03 -0.45
C LEU A 50 -0.74 12.98 -1.41
N LEU A 51 -2.02 13.08 -1.76
CA LEU A 51 -2.64 12.22 -2.78
C LEU A 51 -1.96 12.38 -4.15
N LYS A 52 -1.62 13.61 -4.54
CA LYS A 52 -0.86 13.87 -5.77
C LYS A 52 0.51 13.20 -5.73
N TRP A 53 1.25 13.35 -4.63
CA TRP A 53 2.56 12.71 -4.47
C TRP A 53 2.46 11.17 -4.52
N ILE A 54 1.41 10.59 -3.89
CA ILE A 54 1.12 9.16 -4.01
C ILE A 54 0.83 8.79 -5.47
N ALA A 55 -0.03 9.55 -6.15
CA ALA A 55 -0.44 9.32 -7.54
C ALA A 55 0.72 9.41 -8.56
N ASP A 56 1.71 10.27 -8.32
CA ASP A 56 2.93 10.37 -9.13
C ASP A 56 3.73 9.04 -9.14
N GLY A 57 3.46 8.15 -8.17
CA GLY A 57 3.65 6.70 -8.30
C GLY A 57 5.09 6.20 -8.24
N LYS A 58 6.10 7.04 -8.42
CA LYS A 58 7.52 6.62 -8.48
C LYS A 58 7.97 5.81 -7.26
N VAL A 59 7.58 6.28 -6.07
CA VAL A 59 7.92 5.63 -4.79
C VAL A 59 6.93 4.51 -4.48
N VAL A 60 5.62 4.81 -4.55
CA VAL A 60 4.58 3.89 -4.07
C VAL A 60 4.45 2.66 -4.96
N ALA A 61 4.55 2.77 -6.29
CA ALA A 61 4.41 1.64 -7.20
C ALA A 61 5.53 0.60 -7.06
N ASN A 62 6.72 1.02 -6.61
CA ASN A 62 7.89 0.15 -6.45
C ASN A 62 8.18 -0.20 -4.98
N SER A 63 7.33 0.24 -4.05
CA SER A 63 7.59 0.05 -2.63
C SER A 63 7.27 -1.39 -2.18
N THR A 64 8.12 -1.92 -1.31
CA THR A 64 7.83 -3.15 -0.56
C THR A 64 6.79 -2.93 0.54
N HIS A 65 6.55 -1.68 0.95
CA HIS A 65 5.62 -1.29 2.01
C HIS A 65 4.19 -1.09 1.49
N VAL A 66 3.69 -1.97 0.63
CA VAL A 66 2.38 -1.83 -0.02
C VAL A 66 1.25 -1.64 0.99
N HIS A 67 1.19 -2.50 2.02
CA HIS A 67 0.16 -2.43 3.05
C HIS A 67 0.12 -1.07 3.76
N PHE A 68 1.30 -0.51 4.05
CA PHE A 68 1.44 0.78 4.70
C PHE A 68 0.85 1.91 3.86
N TYR A 69 1.20 1.99 2.57
CA TYR A 69 0.64 3.02 1.68
C TYR A 69 -0.87 2.86 1.45
N MET A 70 -1.38 1.63 1.43
CA MET A 70 -2.83 1.39 1.32
C MET A 70 -3.59 1.86 2.57
N ILE A 71 -3.00 1.71 3.77
CA ILE A 71 -3.56 2.26 5.00
C ILE A 71 -3.61 3.80 4.94
N TRP A 72 -2.52 4.44 4.55
CA TRP A 72 -2.48 5.90 4.37
C TRP A 72 -3.55 6.38 3.38
N LEU A 73 -3.61 5.76 2.21
CA LEU A 73 -4.59 6.10 1.18
C LEU A 73 -6.03 5.93 1.70
N GLY A 74 -6.30 4.83 2.39
CA GLY A 74 -7.60 4.56 3.01
C GLY A 74 -8.00 5.63 4.02
N HIS A 75 -7.10 6.01 4.93
CA HIS A 75 -7.38 7.07 5.89
C HIS A 75 -7.60 8.43 5.23
N ILE A 76 -6.77 8.81 4.25
CA ILE A 76 -6.89 10.10 3.55
C ILE A 76 -8.23 10.19 2.82
N LEU A 77 -8.59 9.16 2.07
CA LEU A 77 -9.84 9.14 1.31
C LEU A 77 -11.06 9.07 2.23
N ASN A 78 -10.99 8.35 3.35
CA ASN A 78 -12.10 8.28 4.30
C ASN A 78 -12.34 9.62 5.00
N GLU A 79 -11.27 10.30 5.43
CA GLU A 79 -11.39 11.58 6.16
C GLU A 79 -11.67 12.77 5.24
N HIS A 80 -11.00 12.84 4.08
CA HIS A 80 -11.05 14.03 3.21
C HIS A 80 -11.80 13.81 1.89
N GLY A 81 -12.17 12.59 1.54
CA GLY A 81 -12.73 12.26 0.21
C GLY A 81 -13.96 13.10 -0.18
N MET A 82 -14.89 13.31 0.75
CA MET A 82 -16.07 14.16 0.50
C MET A 82 -15.71 15.63 0.25
N ARG A 83 -14.67 16.13 0.91
CA ARG A 83 -14.18 17.52 0.76
C ARG A 83 -13.33 17.70 -0.50
N LEU A 84 -12.75 16.62 -1.00
CA LEU A 84 -11.95 16.55 -2.22
C LEU A 84 -12.81 16.37 -3.48
N LYS A 85 -14.03 15.84 -3.33
CA LYS A 85 -14.98 15.66 -4.43
C LYS A 85 -15.24 16.99 -5.16
N GLY A 86 -14.93 17.02 -6.46
CA GLY A 86 -15.11 18.20 -7.32
C GLY A 86 -14.02 19.27 -7.19
N ARG A 87 -13.03 19.09 -6.31
CA ARG A 87 -11.86 19.96 -6.18
C ARG A 87 -10.60 19.30 -6.71
N THR A 88 -10.46 18.01 -6.45
CA THR A 88 -9.29 17.24 -6.85
C THR A 88 -9.33 16.90 -8.33
N ASP A 89 -8.19 17.06 -8.99
CA ASP A 89 -8.00 16.68 -10.38
C ASP A 89 -8.29 15.18 -10.57
N VAL A 90 -9.09 14.88 -11.60
CA VAL A 90 -9.41 13.50 -12.01
C VAL A 90 -8.14 12.71 -12.31
N ALA A 91 -7.07 13.37 -12.78
CA ALA A 91 -5.78 12.73 -13.01
C ALA A 91 -5.17 12.15 -11.73
N ILE A 92 -5.29 12.82 -10.59
CA ILE A 92 -4.78 12.34 -9.29
C ILE A 92 -5.54 11.08 -8.89
N LEU A 93 -6.88 11.11 -8.97
CA LEU A 93 -7.72 9.97 -8.63
C LEU A 93 -7.47 8.78 -9.57
N THR A 94 -7.24 9.05 -10.86
CA THR A 94 -6.90 8.03 -11.85
C THR A 94 -5.54 7.40 -11.54
N GLY A 95 -4.52 8.20 -11.20
CA GLY A 95 -3.20 7.69 -10.81
C GLY A 95 -3.26 6.82 -9.56
N ILE A 96 -4.05 7.22 -8.55
CA ILE A 96 -4.33 6.40 -7.37
C ILE A 96 -4.98 5.06 -7.76
N GLN A 97 -6.00 5.10 -8.61
CA GLN A 97 -6.68 3.89 -9.08
C GLN A 97 -5.70 2.95 -9.80
N GLN A 98 -4.82 3.48 -10.64
CA GLN A 98 -3.79 2.72 -11.34
C GLN A 98 -2.80 2.06 -10.35
N ILE A 99 -2.35 2.77 -9.32
CA ILE A 99 -1.45 2.23 -8.29
C ILE A 99 -2.12 1.11 -7.50
N VAL A 100 -3.37 1.29 -7.09
CA VAL A 100 -4.13 0.25 -6.38
C VAL A 100 -4.33 -0.97 -7.27
N ALA A 101 -4.73 -0.77 -8.53
CA ALA A 101 -4.92 -1.85 -9.49
C ALA A 101 -3.61 -2.62 -9.77
N HIS A 102 -2.49 -1.90 -9.91
CA HIS A 102 -1.18 -2.49 -10.12
C HIS A 102 -0.80 -3.46 -9.00
N HIS A 103 -0.85 -2.99 -7.74
CA HIS A 103 -0.53 -3.84 -6.59
C HIS A 103 -1.52 -4.99 -6.43
N SER A 104 -2.81 -4.75 -6.64
CA SER A 104 -3.82 -5.80 -6.59
C SER A 104 -3.51 -6.92 -7.60
N GLN A 105 -3.18 -6.56 -8.85
CA GLN A 105 -2.85 -7.53 -9.89
C GLN A 105 -1.59 -8.32 -9.55
N LEU A 106 -0.53 -7.65 -9.09
CA LEU A 106 0.72 -8.30 -8.68
C LEU A 106 0.49 -9.30 -7.54
N ILE A 107 -0.20 -8.88 -6.47
CA ILE A 107 -0.46 -9.70 -5.30
C ILE A 107 -1.35 -10.89 -5.66
N SER A 108 -2.45 -10.66 -6.40
CA SER A 108 -3.35 -11.73 -6.83
C SER A 108 -2.63 -12.76 -7.69
N LYS A 109 -1.82 -12.32 -8.66
CA LYS A 109 -1.06 -13.22 -9.53
C LYS A 109 -0.09 -14.09 -8.74
N LEU A 110 0.68 -13.50 -7.83
CA LEU A 110 1.61 -14.23 -6.97
C LEU A 110 0.89 -15.21 -6.04
N ALA A 111 -0.21 -14.78 -5.43
CA ALA A 111 -1.03 -15.61 -4.56
C ALA A 111 -1.61 -16.82 -5.30
N ASP A 112 -2.12 -16.60 -6.52
CA ASP A 112 -2.65 -17.67 -7.36
C ASP A 112 -1.56 -18.67 -7.77
N GLN A 113 -0.40 -18.18 -8.24
CA GLN A 113 0.75 -19.04 -8.57
C GLN A 113 1.17 -19.91 -7.37
N ASN A 114 1.30 -19.30 -6.19
CA ASN A 114 1.64 -20.02 -4.96
C ASN A 114 0.57 -21.06 -4.60
N LYS A 115 -0.71 -20.68 -4.67
CA LYS A 115 -1.84 -21.57 -4.36
C LYS A 115 -1.90 -22.76 -5.31
N PHE A 116 -1.77 -22.54 -6.62
CA PHE A 116 -1.78 -23.62 -7.60
C PHE A 116 -0.54 -24.51 -7.47
N GLY A 117 0.65 -23.93 -7.28
CA GLY A 117 1.89 -24.68 -7.05
C GLY A 117 1.80 -25.59 -5.83
N LEU A 118 1.34 -25.06 -4.70
CA LEU A 118 1.15 -25.85 -3.47
C LEU A 118 0.10 -26.95 -3.65
N ARG A 119 -1.03 -26.66 -4.31
CA ARG A 119 -2.07 -27.66 -4.62
C ARG A 119 -1.52 -28.79 -5.48
N TYR A 120 -0.74 -28.45 -6.50
CA TYR A 120 -0.09 -29.43 -7.36
C TYR A 120 0.87 -30.33 -6.58
N LEU A 121 1.76 -29.74 -5.76
CA LEU A 121 2.72 -30.50 -4.94
C LEU A 121 2.01 -31.44 -3.95
N LEU A 122 0.94 -30.97 -3.32
CA LEU A 122 0.11 -31.80 -2.43
C LEU A 122 -0.55 -32.95 -3.17
N ALA A 123 -1.09 -32.72 -4.37
CA ALA A 123 -1.69 -33.76 -5.21
C ALA A 123 -0.64 -34.80 -5.66
N ALA A 124 0.51 -34.35 -6.15
CA ALA A 124 1.61 -35.22 -6.57
C ALA A 124 2.11 -36.10 -5.42
N ARG A 125 2.21 -35.56 -4.20
CA ARG A 125 2.58 -36.32 -3.00
C ARG A 125 1.54 -37.39 -2.65
N LYS A 126 0.23 -37.06 -2.72
CA LYS A 126 -0.85 -38.02 -2.45
C LYS A 126 -0.81 -39.19 -3.44
N LEU A 127 -0.59 -38.92 -4.73
CA LEU A 127 -0.46 -39.95 -5.76
C LEU A 127 0.74 -40.88 -5.48
N LYS A 128 1.93 -40.32 -5.21
CA LYS A 128 3.12 -41.12 -4.86
C LYS A 128 2.94 -41.98 -3.60
N ARG A 129 2.18 -41.50 -2.61
CA ARG A 129 1.87 -42.26 -1.40
C ARG A 129 0.91 -43.41 -1.69
N ASN A 130 -0.10 -43.18 -2.51
CA ASN A 130 -1.10 -44.19 -2.86
C ASN A 130 -0.55 -45.27 -3.82
N GLN A 131 0.57 -45.00 -4.50
CA GLN A 131 1.31 -45.99 -5.29
C GLN A 131 2.24 -46.90 -4.44
N LYS A 132 2.35 -46.67 -3.13
CA LYS A 132 3.23 -47.42 -2.21
C LYS A 132 2.63 -48.61 -1.43
N PRO A 133 1.36 -49.02 -1.53
CA PRO A 133 0.92 -50.32 -1.01
C PRO A 133 0.85 -51.34 -2.16
N GLU A 134 1.80 -52.30 -2.21
CA GLU A 134 1.75 -53.64 -2.88
C GLU A 134 3.13 -54.17 -3.34
N ALA A 135 4.22 -53.41 -3.23
CA ALA A 135 5.56 -53.89 -3.61
C ALA A 135 6.34 -54.60 -2.48
N MET A 136 5.67 -55.11 -1.44
CA MET A 136 6.34 -55.75 -0.30
C MET A 136 5.53 -56.91 0.30
N GLU A 137 5.14 -57.87 -0.54
CA GLU A 137 4.91 -59.25 -0.12
C GLU A 137 5.61 -60.17 -1.13
N CYS A 138 6.74 -60.74 -0.71
CA CYS A 138 7.42 -61.90 -1.29
C CYS A 138 7.83 -62.78 -0.11
#